data_AF-A0A256WHU9-F1
#
_entry.id   AF-A0A256WHU9-F1
#
_cell.length_a   1.000
_cell.length_b   1.000
_cell.length_c   1.000
_cell.angle_alpha   90.00
_cell.angle_beta   90.00
_cell.angle_gamma   90.00
#
_symmetry.space_group_name_H-M   'P 1'
#
loop_
_entity.id
_entity.type
_entity.pdbx_description
1 polymer ?
#
loop_
_entity_poly.entity_id
_entity_poly.type
_entity_poly.pdbx_seq_one_letter_code
_entity_poly.pdbx_strand_id
1 'polypeptide(L)' 'MEERHKVKRNKIYYGVTLDPDIAERGKEIAKANDRSFSWYVNYALEQALIQLDEED' A
#
# COMPACT_ATOMS: atom_id res chain seq x y z
N MET A 1 -30.90 15.90 16.11
CA MET A 1 -30.61 14.67 15.34
C MET A 1 -29.17 14.81 14.90
N GLU A 2 -28.23 14.15 15.57
CA GLU A 2 -26.79 14.27 15.26
C GLU A 2 -26.51 13.65 13.89
N GLU A 3 -26.17 14.49 12.93
CA GLU A 3 -25.68 14.07 11.63
C GLU A 3 -24.26 13.53 11.81
N ARG A 4 -24.13 12.20 11.87
CA ARG A 4 -22.82 11.55 11.94
C ARG A 4 -22.10 11.79 10.61
N HIS A 5 -21.20 12.77 10.58
CA HIS A 5 -20.20 12.90 9.52
C HIS A 5 -19.39 11.60 9.43
N LYS A 6 -19.77 10.74 8.50
CA LYS A 6 -18.97 9.60 8.09
C LYS A 6 -17.86 10.14 7.20
N VAL A 7 -16.73 10.53 7.80
CA VAL A 7 -15.50 10.88 7.08
C VAL A 7 -15.17 9.72 6.15
N LYS A 8 -15.44 9.87 4.84
CA LYS A 8 -15.05 8.88 3.84
C LYS A 8 -13.52 8.89 3.81
N ARG A 9 -12.90 7.77 4.20
CA ARG A 9 -11.45 7.54 4.00
C ARG A 9 -11.10 7.93 2.58
N ASN A 10 -10.24 8.93 2.42
CA ASN A 10 -9.85 9.49 1.12
C ASN A 10 -8.90 8.50 0.41
N LYS A 11 -9.46 7.40 -0.10
CA LYS A 11 -8.72 6.31 -0.75
C LYS A 11 -8.65 6.59 -2.25
N ILE A 12 -7.44 6.77 -2.77
CA ILE A 12 -7.20 6.95 -4.21
C ILE A 12 -6.95 5.57 -4.83
N TYR A 13 -7.62 5.29 -5.95
CA TYR A 13 -7.40 4.07 -6.73
C TYR A 13 -6.48 4.40 -7.90
N TYR A 14 -5.42 3.62 -8.06
CA TYR A 14 -4.43 3.80 -9.11
C TYR A 14 -4.07 2.42 -9.70
N GLY A 15 -3.78 2.39 -11.00
CA GLY A 15 -3.28 1.22 -11.69
C GLY A 15 -1.77 1.32 -11.83
N VAL A 16 -1.04 0.24 -11.51
CA VAL A 16 0.40 0.13 -11.74
C VAL A 16 0.70 -1.13 -12.54
N THR A 17 1.74 -1.05 -13.36
CA THR A 17 2.37 -2.23 -13.95
C THR A 17 3.56 -2.61 -13.07
N LEU A 18 3.65 -3.87 -12.69
CA LEU A 18 4.74 -4.43 -11.91
C LEU A 18 5.35 -5.57 -12.70
N ASP A 19 6.66 -5.77 -12.58
CA ASP A 19 7.29 -6.97 -13.10
C ASP A 19 6.66 -8.22 -12.47
N PRO A 20 6.45 -9.31 -13.24
CA PRO A 20 5.82 -10.53 -12.74
C PRO A 20 6.47 -11.07 -11.47
N ASP A 21 7.81 -11.12 -11.44
CA ASP A 21 8.58 -11.64 -10.31
C ASP A 21 8.37 -10.79 -9.04
N ILE A 22 8.28 -9.47 -9.19
CA ILE A 22 8.00 -8.54 -8.08
C ILE A 22 6.59 -8.77 -7.55
N ALA A 23 5.62 -8.90 -8.46
CA ALA A 23 4.22 -9.13 -8.10
C ALA A 23 4.02 -10.48 -7.41
N GLU A 24 4.66 -11.55 -7.87
CA GLU A 24 4.62 -12.87 -7.25
C GLU A 24 5.25 -12.84 -5.86
N ARG A 25 6.48 -12.33 -5.75
CA ARG A 25 7.17 -12.25 -4.46
C ARG A 25 6.40 -11.41 -3.44
N GLY A 26 5.82 -10.29 -3.86
CA GLY A 26 4.98 -9.46 -2.98
C GLY A 26 3.69 -10.18 -2.53
N LYS A 27 3.08 -11.01 -3.39
CA LYS A 27 1.91 -11.84 -3.00
C LYS A 27 2.29 -12.91 -1.98
N GLU A 28 3.43 -13.57 -2.15
CA GLU A 28 3.91 -14.59 -1.22
C GLU A 28 4.16 -14.00 0.17
N ILE A 29 4.85 -12.84 0.24
CA ILE A 29 5.11 -12.15 1.50
C ILE A 29 3.80 -11.69 2.14
N ALA A 30 2.87 -11.13 1.36
CA ALA A 30 1.57 -10.71 1.87
C ALA A 30 0.80 -11.89 2.48
N LYS A 31 0.79 -13.05 1.80
CA LYS A 31 0.18 -14.29 2.30
C LYS A 31 0.85 -14.79 3.58
N ALA A 32 2.18 -14.76 3.65
CA ALA A 32 2.94 -15.20 4.83
C ALA A 32 2.65 -14.34 6.08
N ASN A 33 2.27 -13.07 5.89
CA ASN A 33 2.00 -12.11 6.97
C ASN A 33 0.51 -11.89 7.25
N ASP A 34 -0.39 -12.65 6.64
CA ASP A 34 -1.85 -12.47 6.72
C ASP A 34 -2.30 -11.04 6.33
N ARG A 35 -1.69 -10.49 5.27
CA ARG A 35 -1.97 -9.16 4.74
C ARG A 35 -2.42 -9.23 3.28
N SER A 36 -3.14 -8.20 2.84
CA SER A 36 -3.48 -8.04 1.42
C SER A 36 -2.26 -7.55 0.63
N PHE A 37 -2.17 -7.95 -0.64
CA PHE A 37 -1.13 -7.46 -1.55
C PHE A 37 -1.11 -5.93 -1.63
N SER A 38 -2.28 -5.28 -1.70
CA SER A 38 -2.38 -3.82 -1.68
C SER A 38 -1.85 -3.19 -0.39
N TRP A 39 -1.99 -3.85 0.76
CA TRP A 39 -1.38 -3.36 2.00
C TRP A 39 0.14 -3.35 1.88
N TYR A 40 0.72 -4.43 1.33
CA TYR A 40 2.16 -4.55 1.16
C TYR A 40 2.72 -3.55 0.13
N VAL A 41 2.00 -3.32 -0.98
CA VAL A 41 2.38 -2.29 -1.97
C VAL A 41 2.44 -0.91 -1.32
N ASN A 42 1.43 -0.54 -0.51
CA ASN A 42 1.46 0.74 0.19
C ASN A 42 2.59 0.82 1.21
N TYR A 43 2.83 -0.25 1.96
CA TYR A 43 3.94 -0.31 2.93
C TYR A 43 5.30 -0.13 2.25
N ALA A 44 5.55 -0.84 1.14
CA ALA A 44 6.80 -0.71 0.40
C ALA A 44 7.01 0.71 -0.15
N LEU A 45 5.95 1.35 -0.67
CA LEU A 45 6.00 2.73 -1.12
C LEU A 45 6.27 3.70 0.03
N GLU A 46 5.64 3.52 1.19
CA GLU A 46 5.87 4.34 2.38
C GLU A 46 7.33 4.25 2.85
N GLN A 47 7.90 3.05 2.90
CA GLN A 47 9.31 2.87 3.27
C GLN A 47 10.27 3.51 2.25
N ALA A 48 9.95 3.42 0.95
CA ALA A 48 10.76 4.05 -0.09
C ALA A 48 10.73 5.59 0.02
N LEU A 49 9.56 6.18 0.32
CA LEU A 49 9.45 7.63 0.52
C LEU A 49 10.25 8.11 1.73
N ILE A 50 10.20 7.38 2.85
CA ILE A 50 10.99 7.72 4.05
C ILE A 50 12.48 7.69 3.73
N GLN A 51 12.95 6.68 3.01
CA GLN A 51 14.37 6.59 2.61
C GLN A 51 14.79 7.77 1.75
N LEU A 52 13.95 8.16 0.77
CA LEU A 52 14.23 9.31 -0.08
C LEU A 52 14.27 10.63 0.71
N ASP A 53 13.36 10.81 1.68
CA ASP A 53 13.36 11.99 2.57
C ASP A 53 14.59 12.03 3.50
N GLU A 54 15.18 10.88 3.84
CA GLU A 54 16.41 10.79 4.65
C GLU A 54 17.70 10.95 3.82
N GLU A 55 17.61 10.89 2.49
CA GLU A 55 18.74 11.10 1.58
C GLU A 55 18.96 12.58 1.15
N ASP A 56 18.03 13.48 1.50
CA ASP A 56 18.08 14.95 1.33
C ASP A 56 18.53 15.69 2.61
#